data_AF-A0AAX2A629-F1
#
_entry.id   AF-A0AAX2A629-F1
#
_cell.length_a   1.000
_cell.length_b   1.000
_cell.length_c   1.000
_cell.angle_alpha   90.00
_cell.angle_beta   90.00
_cell.angle_gamma   90.00
#
_symmetry.space_group_name_H-M   'P 1'
#
loop_
_entity.id
_entity.type
_entity.pdbx_description
1 polymer ?
#
loop_
_entity_poly.entity_id
_entity_poly.type
_entity_poly.pdbx_seq_one_letter_code
_entity_poly.pdbx_strand_id
1 'polypeptide(L)' 'MSIKILTAKENPHVAKLKNEFDIFRVLDIKKGKLEIIEFFNKDGVFRGFGKDTKTAFKKAKKVLKNYYS' A
#
# COMPACT_ATOMS: atom_id res chain seq x y z
N MET A 1 16.83 0.53 7.30
CA MET A 1 15.37 0.52 7.11
C MET A 1 15.01 1.84 6.47
N SER A 2 14.18 1.85 5.42
CA SER A 2 13.71 3.10 4.80
C SER A 2 12.20 3.11 4.77
N ILE A 3 11.62 4.30 4.95
CA ILE A 3 10.18 4.53 4.87
C ILE A 3 9.98 5.68 3.89
N LYS A 4 9.05 5.52 2.95
CA LYS A 4 8.71 6.51 1.94
C LYS A 4 7.20 6.61 1.80
N ILE A 5 6.68 7.83 1.65
CA ILE A 5 5.28 8.03 1.28
C ILE A 5 5.18 7.90 -0.23
N LEU A 6 4.35 6.97 -0.72
CA LEU A 6 4.09 6.85 -2.15
C LEU A 6 3.04 7.86 -2.58
N THR A 7 3.39 8.62 -3.61
CA THR A 7 2.51 9.61 -4.21
C THR A 7 1.95 9.13 -5.56
N ALA A 8 0.89 9.77 -6.04
CA ALA A 8 0.32 9.47 -7.35
C ALA A 8 1.30 9.72 -8.51
N LYS A 9 2.29 10.61 -8.33
CA LYS A 9 3.34 10.88 -9.32
C LYS A 9 4.24 9.66 -9.54
N GLU A 10 4.44 8.86 -8.51
CA GLU A 10 5.36 7.72 -8.52
C GLU A 10 4.65 6.41 -8.84
N ASN A 11 3.37 6.32 -8.50
CA ASN A 11 2.55 5.19 -8.84
C ASN A 11 1.09 5.63 -9.10
N PRO A 12 0.63 5.63 -10.37
CA PRO A 12 -0.72 6.08 -10.71
C PRO A 12 -1.82 5.20 -10.09
N HIS A 13 -1.51 3.96 -9.69
CA HIS A 13 -2.47 3.12 -8.98
C HIS A 13 -2.80 3.63 -7.57
N VAL A 14 -1.92 4.44 -6.97
CA VAL A 14 -2.19 5.08 -5.67
C VAL A 14 -3.39 6.00 -5.79
N ALA A 15 -3.47 6.84 -6.83
CA ALA A 15 -4.59 7.76 -7.04
C ALA A 15 -5.94 7.02 -7.13
N LYS A 16 -5.98 5.91 -7.87
CA LYS A 16 -7.19 5.08 -7.97
C LYS A 16 -7.61 4.52 -6.61
N LEU A 17 -6.66 4.00 -5.84
CA LEU A 17 -6.93 3.47 -4.49
C LEU A 17 -7.37 4.54 -3.50
N LYS A 18 -6.80 5.75 -3.57
CA LYS A 18 -7.23 6.89 -2.74
C LYS A 18 -8.71 7.18 -2.93
N ASN A 19 -9.18 7.21 -4.18
CA ASN A 19 -10.57 7.52 -4.48
C ASN A 19 -11.53 6.35 -4.19
N GLU A 20 -11.11 5.11 -4.44
CA GLU A 20 -11.97 3.91 -4.29
C GLU A 20 -12.18 3.51 -2.82
N PHE A 21 -11.16 3.69 -1.96
CA PHE A 21 -11.17 3.20 -0.57
C PHE A 21 -10.86 4.27 0.49
N ASP A 22 -10.96 5.55 0.11
CA ASP A 22 -10.64 6.71 0.97
C ASP A 22 -9.25 6.62 1.63
N ILE A 23 -8.26 6.16 0.84
CA ILE A 23 -6.89 6.02 1.33
C ILE A 23 -6.22 7.39 1.38
N PHE A 24 -5.95 7.91 2.57
CA PHE A 24 -5.26 9.18 2.74
C PHE A 24 -3.73 9.03 2.66
N ARG A 25 -3.16 7.87 3.03
CA ARG A 25 -1.70 7.63 3.01
C ARG A 25 -1.33 6.24 2.50
N VAL A 26 -0.25 6.20 1.71
CA VAL A 26 0.40 4.96 1.28
C VAL A 26 1.86 5.01 1.70
N LEU A 27 2.33 4.02 2.45
CA LEU A 27 3.74 3.89 2.81
C LEU A 27 4.39 2.73 2.06
N ASP A 28 5.61 2.95 1.59
CA ASP A 28 6.55 1.95 1.10
C ASP A 28 7.71 1.85 2.09
N ILE A 29 7.85 0.67 2.70
CA ILE A 29 8.81 0.42 3.77
C ILE A 29 9.72 -0.73 3.35
N LYS A 30 11.03 -0.47 3.37
CA LYS A 30 12.05 -1.46 3.06
C LYS A 30 12.85 -1.84 4.29
N LYS A 31 12.90 -3.15 4.58
CA LYS A 31 13.70 -3.74 5.65
C LYS A 31 14.54 -4.89 5.10
N GLY A 32 15.78 -4.58 4.69
CA GLY A 32 16.66 -5.55 4.04
C GLY A 32 16.10 -5.98 2.68
N LYS A 33 15.79 -7.28 2.52
CA LYS A 33 15.17 -7.85 1.32
C LYS A 33 13.63 -7.89 1.38
N LEU A 34 13.04 -7.39 2.45
CA LEU A 34 11.59 -7.34 2.65
C LEU A 34 11.06 -5.96 2.27
N GLU A 35 10.13 -5.94 1.32
CA GLU A 35 9.34 -4.77 0.95
C GLU A 35 7.94 -4.86 1.58
N ILE A 36 7.44 -3.75 2.09
CA ILE A 36 6.18 -3.65 2.80
C ILE A 36 5.40 -2.46 2.27
N ILE A 37 4.13 -2.67 1.94
CA ILE A 37 3.21 -1.60 1.56
C ILE A 37 2.10 -1.51 2.59
N GLU A 38 1.79 -0.29 3.01
CA GLU A 38 0.70 0.01 3.93
C GLU A 38 -0.24 1.03 3.32
N PHE A 39 -1.54 0.72 3.34
CA PHE A 39 -2.60 1.66 3.00
C PHE A 39 -3.33 2.08 4.27
N PHE A 40 -3.41 3.38 4.50
CA PHE A 40 -4.10 3.98 5.63
C PHE A 40 -5.41 4.59 5.16
N ASN A 41 -6.50 4.20 5.80
CA ASN A 41 -7.81 4.83 5.66
C ASN A 41 -8.51 4.90 7.03
N LYS A 42 -9.78 5.32 7.05
CA LYS A 42 -10.56 5.43 8.28
C LYS A 42 -10.76 4.12 9.06
N ASP A 43 -10.69 2.98 8.38
CA ASP A 43 -11.00 1.66 8.94
C ASP A 43 -9.73 0.93 9.42
N GLY A 44 -8.55 1.49 9.16
CA GLY A 44 -7.28 1.03 9.72
C GLY A 44 -6.13 1.01 8.72
N VAL A 45 -5.24 0.03 8.90
CA VAL A 45 -4.02 -0.13 8.09
C VAL A 45 -4.04 -1.48 7.39
N PHE A 46 -4.02 -1.45 6.07
CA PHE A 46 -3.95 -2.65 5.23
C PHE A 46 -2.52 -2.85 4.75
N ARG A 47 -1.89 -3.94 5.19
CA ARG A 47 -0.47 -4.22 4.96
C ARG A 47 -0.26 -5.40 4.01
N GLY A 48 0.73 -5.27 3.12
CA GLY A 48 1.20 -6.35 2.25
C GLY A 48 2.71 -6.47 2.27
N PHE A 49 3.22 -7.70 2.09
CA PHE A 49 4.64 -8.04 2.16
C PHE A 49 5.14 -8.70 0.87
N GLY A 50 6.30 -8.28 0.37
CA GLY A 50 6.87 -8.78 -0.87
C GLY A 50 8.40 -8.84 -0.88
N LYS A 51 8.94 -9.54 -1.87
CA LYS A 51 10.37 -9.46 -2.24
C LYS A 51 10.67 -8.19 -3.04
N ASP A 52 9.63 -7.53 -3.55
CA ASP A 52 9.63 -6.31 -4.32
C ASP A 52 8.36 -5.49 -4.01
N THR A 53 8.40 -4.18 -4.27
CA THR A 53 7.31 -3.24 -3.99
C THR A 53 6.01 -3.61 -4.72
N LYS A 54 6.09 -4.14 -5.94
CA LYS A 54 4.91 -4.52 -6.74
C LYS A 54 4.15 -5.69 -6.12
N THR A 55 4.88 -6.69 -5.63
CA THR A 55 4.34 -7.85 -4.92
C THR A 55 3.72 -7.44 -3.59
N ALA A 56 4.40 -6.58 -2.81
CA ALA A 56 3.88 -6.03 -1.57
C ALA A 56 2.58 -5.25 -1.80
N PHE A 57 2.55 -4.38 -2.81
CA PHE A 57 1.40 -3.58 -3.20
C PHE A 57 0.20 -4.44 -3.62
N LYS A 58 0.42 -5.47 -4.45
CA LYS A 58 -0.64 -6.40 -4.88
C LYS A 58 -1.28 -7.12 -3.70
N LYS A 59 -0.46 -7.54 -2.72
CA LYS A 59 -0.95 -8.20 -1.51
C LYS A 59 -1.70 -7.23 -0.59
N ALA A 60 -1.18 -6.02 -0.36
CA ALA A 60 -1.88 -5.00 0.42
C ALA A 60 -3.25 -4.70 -0.18
N LYS A 61 -3.32 -4.57 -1.52
CA LYS A 61 -4.57 -4.35 -2.26
C LYS A 61 -5.53 -5.53 -2.14
N LYS A 62 -5.03 -6.76 -2.13
CA LYS A 62 -5.86 -7.96 -1.92
C LYS A 62 -6.49 -7.94 -0.53
N VAL A 63 -5.71 -7.63 0.51
CA VAL A 63 -6.22 -7.55 1.90
C VAL A 63 -7.29 -6.47 2.01
N LEU A 64 -7.03 -5.27 1.48
CA LEU A 64 -8.00 -4.18 1.42
C LEU A 64 -9.31 -4.59 0.75
N LYS A 65 -9.22 -5.20 -0.45
CA LYS A 65 -10.41 -5.65 -1.18
C LYS A 65 -11.21 -6.69 -0.42
N ASN A 66 -10.53 -7.67 0.17
CA ASN A 66 -11.17 -8.73 0.95
C ASN A 66 -11.91 -8.20 2.18
N TYR A 67 -11.50 -7.06 2.74
CA TYR A 67 -12.19 -6.44 3.87
C TYR A 67 -13.52 -5.79 3.47
N TYR A 68 -13.63 -5.24 2.26
CA TYR A 68 -14.84 -4.60 1.75
C TYR A 68 -15.67 -5.47 0.80
N SER A 69 -15.28 -6.74 0.59
CA SER A 69 -16.03 -7.70 -0.24
C SER A 69 -16.95 -8.57 0.60
#